data_AF-A0A3Q9AHQ1-F1
#
_entry.id   AF-A0A3Q9AHQ1-F1
#
_cell.length_a   1.000
_cell.length_b   1.000
_cell.length_c   1.000
_cell.angle_alpha   90.00
_cell.angle_beta   90.00
_cell.angle_gamma   90.00
#
_symmetry.space_group_name_H-M   'P 1'
#
loop_
_entity.id
_entity.type
_entity.pdbx_description
1 polymer ?
#
loop_
_entity_poly.entity_id
_entity_poly.type
_entity_poly.pdbx_seq_one_letter_code
_entity_poly.pdbx_strand_id
1 'polypeptide(L)'
;MLPQAPIAASEFKLSDAIAHLNSQTAGTYQLWAFYTATVLGSLALALSHQMTEISAPIFLAGFWAFALGELALLRRSMSLINEMRVAVAHRLDSVEDNNIAPYRSALASATRNWNPIWVTVLVQIIGDLCVTALMAGNALHWFVVQ
;
A
#
# COMPACT_ATOMS: atom_id res chain seq x y z
N MET A 1 28.85 14.67 38.87
CA MET A 1 27.90 15.03 37.80
C MET A 1 28.71 15.12 36.51
N LEU A 2 28.66 14.09 35.68
CA LEU A 2 29.36 14.09 34.40
C LEU A 2 28.55 14.92 33.39
N PRO A 3 29.18 15.81 32.62
CA PRO A 3 28.47 16.62 31.63
C PRO A 3 27.88 15.69 30.57
N GLN A 4 26.57 15.82 30.34
CA GLN A 4 25.91 15.18 29.21
C GLN A 4 26.57 15.72 27.94
N ALA A 5 27.24 14.85 27.21
CA ALA A 5 27.69 15.16 25.87
C ALA A 5 26.47 15.66 25.07
N PRO A 6 26.60 16.73 24.29
CA PRO A 6 25.53 17.15 23.40
C PRO A 6 25.15 15.92 22.57
N ILE A 7 23.85 15.61 22.52
CA ILE A 7 23.30 14.63 21.60
C ILE A 7 23.71 15.13 20.22
N ALA A 8 24.86 14.65 19.73
CA ALA A 8 25.31 14.89 18.38
C ALA A 8 24.12 14.46 17.55
N ALA A 9 23.50 15.42 16.85
CA ALA A 9 22.48 15.15 15.86
C ALA A 9 23.03 14.03 15.00
N SER A 10 22.55 12.81 15.25
CA SER A 10 23.17 11.59 14.75
C SER A 10 23.29 11.77 13.25
N GLU A 11 24.51 11.64 12.72
CA GLU A 11 24.73 11.64 11.27
C GLU A 11 23.60 10.86 10.62
N PHE A 12 22.82 11.55 9.77
CA PHE A 12 21.73 10.93 9.04
C PHE A 12 22.36 9.92 8.09
N LYS A 13 22.50 8.67 8.54
CA LYS A 13 23.13 7.62 7.74
C LYS A 13 22.15 7.24 6.65
N LEU A 14 22.56 7.44 5.41
CA LEU A 14 21.80 7.06 4.22
C LEU A 14 21.36 5.58 4.28
N SER A 15 22.14 4.71 4.93
CA SER A 15 21.78 3.31 5.22
C SER A 15 20.47 3.16 5.99
N ASP A 16 20.25 3.99 7.01
CA ASP A 16 19.09 3.90 7.90
C ASP A 16 17.84 4.41 7.17
N ALA A 17 18.00 5.46 6.36
CA ALA A 17 16.93 5.96 5.49
C ALA A 17 16.51 4.92 4.43
N ILE A 18 17.47 4.23 3.81
CA ILE A 18 17.20 3.13 2.87
C ILE A 18 16.53 1.95 3.58
N ALA A 19 16.99 1.58 4.77
CA ALA A 19 16.40 0.50 5.56
C ALA A 19 14.94 0.80 5.92
N HIS A 20 14.64 2.03 6.35
CA HIS A 20 13.27 2.47 6.60
C HIS A 20 12.41 2.48 5.34
N LEU A 21 12.94 2.95 4.21
CA LEU A 21 12.25 2.91 2.92
C LEU A 21 11.87 1.48 2.52
N ASN A 22 12.79 0.53 2.67
CA ASN A 22 12.54 -0.88 2.36
C ASN A 22 11.49 -1.49 3.29
N SER A 23 11.57 -1.20 4.59
CA SER A 23 10.59 -1.67 5.58
C SER A 23 9.18 -1.15 5.26
N GLN A 24 9.04 0.15 4.95
CA GLN A 24 7.76 0.73 4.56
C GLN A 24 7.23 0.14 3.25
N THR A 25 8.11 -0.05 2.26
CA THR A 25 7.75 -0.68 0.98
C THR A 25 7.26 -2.12 1.17
N ALA A 26 7.92 -2.89 2.03
CA ALA A 26 7.47 -4.23 2.39
C ALA A 26 6.10 -4.22 3.09
N GLY A 27 5.86 -3.25 3.98
CA GLY A 27 4.56 -3.03 4.61
C GLY A 27 3.45 -2.74 3.58
N THR A 28 3.73 -1.94 2.54
CA THR A 28 2.78 -1.69 1.45
C THR A 28 2.45 -2.98 0.68
N TYR A 29 3.42 -3.85 0.42
CA TYR A 29 3.16 -5.14 -0.25
C TYR A 29 2.31 -6.07 0.61
N GLN A 30 2.49 -6.07 1.94
CA GLN A 30 1.66 -6.84 2.84
C GLN A 30 0.20 -6.35 2.83
N LEU A 31 -0.02 -5.03 2.82
CA LEU A 31 -1.37 -4.45 2.67
C LEU A 31 -2.05 -4.95 1.39
N TRP A 32 -1.35 -4.91 0.26
CA TRP A 32 -1.84 -5.46 -1.00
C TRP A 32 -2.14 -6.96 -0.97
N ALA A 33 -1.30 -7.75 -0.28
CA ALA A 33 -1.53 -9.17 -0.12
C ALA A 33 -2.82 -9.44 0.68
N PHE A 34 -3.04 -8.72 1.78
CA PHE A 34 -4.28 -8.80 2.55
C PHE A 34 -5.49 -8.36 1.73
N TYR A 35 -5.39 -7.25 1.01
CA TYR A 35 -6.44 -6.77 0.12
C TYR A 35 -6.82 -7.83 -0.92
N THR A 36 -5.82 -8.39 -1.62
CA THR A 36 -6.04 -9.41 -2.65
C THR A 36 -6.69 -10.67 -2.08
N ALA A 37 -6.25 -11.11 -0.90
CA ALA A 37 -6.86 -12.26 -0.21
C ALA A 37 -8.32 -11.99 0.15
N THR A 38 -8.63 -10.79 0.64
CA THR A 38 -10.02 -10.39 0.96
C THR A 38 -10.89 -10.32 -0.29
N VAL A 39 -10.39 -9.75 -1.39
CA VAL A 39 -11.11 -9.71 -2.68
C VAL A 39 -11.38 -11.12 -3.19
N LEU A 40 -10.37 -11.99 -3.25
CA LEU A 40 -10.54 -13.37 -3.70
C LEU A 40 -11.50 -14.16 -2.81
N GLY A 41 -11.40 -14.00 -1.49
CA GLY A 41 -12.34 -14.60 -0.55
C GLY A 41 -13.78 -14.11 -0.75
N SER A 42 -13.94 -12.81 -0.99
CA SER A 42 -15.25 -12.19 -1.25
C SER A 42 -15.83 -12.67 -2.58
N LEU A 43 -15.01 -12.81 -3.63
CA LEU A 43 -15.42 -13.36 -4.92
C LEU A 43 -15.83 -14.83 -4.81
N ALA A 44 -15.05 -15.65 -4.10
CA ALA A 44 -15.37 -17.06 -3.87
C ALA A 44 -16.72 -17.22 -3.15
N LEU A 45 -16.98 -16.35 -2.16
CA LEU A 45 -18.26 -16.31 -1.45
C LEU A 45 -19.41 -15.81 -2.33
N ALA A 46 -19.14 -14.80 -3.17
CA ALA A 46 -20.13 -14.29 -4.12
C ALA A 46 -20.49 -15.34 -5.19
N LEU A 47 -19.57 -16.24 -5.56
CA LEU A 47 -19.79 -17.30 -6.54
C LEU A 47 -20.37 -18.58 -5.93
N SER A 48 -20.33 -18.76 -4.59
CA SER A 48 -20.81 -19.99 -3.95
C SER A 48 -22.34 -20.09 -3.81
N HIS A 49 -23.10 -19.07 -4.23
CA HIS A 49 -24.56 -18.99 -4.10
C HIS A 49 -25.09 -19.16 -2.66
N GLN A 50 -24.24 -18.97 -1.65
CA GLN A 50 -24.62 -19.06 -0.23
C GLN A 50 -25.17 -17.73 0.34
N MET A 51 -25.15 -16.66 -0.46
CA MET A 51 -25.58 -15.33 -0.05
C MET A 51 -27.09 -15.15 -0.23
N THR A 52 -27.74 -14.62 0.81
CA THR A 52 -29.15 -14.22 0.81
C THR A 52 -29.27 -12.71 0.68
N GLU A 53 -30.47 -12.22 0.35
CA GLU A 53 -30.80 -10.78 0.31
C GLU A 53 -30.50 -10.05 1.63
N ILE A 54 -30.49 -10.77 2.76
CA ILE A 54 -30.21 -10.21 4.10
C ILE A 54 -28.71 -10.26 4.42
N SER A 55 -28.01 -11.35 4.09
CA SER A 55 -26.59 -11.51 4.42
C SER A 55 -25.66 -10.69 3.52
N ALA A 56 -26.05 -10.49 2.26
CA ALA A 56 -25.26 -9.74 1.28
C ALA A 56 -24.99 -8.28 1.69
N PRO A 57 -25.96 -7.45 2.10
CA PRO A 57 -25.69 -6.08 2.53
C PRO A 57 -24.83 -6.01 3.79
N ILE A 58 -24.96 -6.96 4.71
CA ILE A 58 -24.12 -7.03 5.93
C ILE A 58 -22.67 -7.31 5.55
N PHE A 59 -22.44 -8.29 4.68
CA PHE A 59 -21.09 -8.59 4.19
C PHE A 59 -20.52 -7.40 3.42
N LEU A 60 -21.30 -6.79 2.51
CA LEU A 60 -20.85 -5.64 1.73
C LEU A 60 -20.48 -4.46 2.62
N ALA A 61 -21.23 -4.19 3.70
CA ALA A 61 -20.86 -3.18 4.66
C ALA A 61 -19.51 -3.47 5.33
N GLY A 62 -19.26 -4.72 5.73
CA GLY A 62 -17.97 -5.16 6.28
C GLY A 62 -16.83 -5.07 5.27
N PHE A 63 -17.07 -5.50 4.03
CA PHE A 63 -16.12 -5.42 2.92
C PHE A 63 -15.74 -3.98 2.63
N TRP A 64 -16.70 -3.07 2.48
CA TRP A 64 -16.43 -1.66 2.23
C TRP A 64 -15.73 -0.97 3.41
N ALA A 65 -16.08 -1.31 4.66
CA ALA A 65 -15.37 -0.81 5.83
C ALA A 65 -13.88 -1.25 5.81
N PHE A 66 -13.61 -2.51 5.46
CA PHE A 66 -12.25 -3.01 5.27
C PHE A 66 -11.54 -2.31 4.10
N ALA A 67 -12.16 -2.24 2.92
CA ALA A 67 -11.57 -1.67 1.72
C ALA A 67 -11.21 -0.19 1.90
N LEU A 68 -12.09 0.61 2.53
CA LEU A 68 -11.81 2.00 2.84
C LEU A 68 -10.70 2.16 3.88
N GLY A 69 -10.66 1.29 4.89
CA GLY A 69 -9.60 1.29 5.91
C GLY A 69 -8.23 0.93 5.32
N GLU A 70 -8.20 -0.09 4.46
CA GLU A 70 -7.00 -0.50 3.73
C GLU A 70 -6.52 0.63 2.80
N LEU A 71 -7.43 1.23 2.01
CA LEU A 71 -7.10 2.34 1.12
C LEU A 71 -6.52 3.55 1.87
N ALA A 72 -7.04 3.86 3.06
CA ALA A 72 -6.51 4.92 3.91
C ALA A 72 -5.09 4.61 4.41
N LEU A 73 -4.83 3.38 4.85
CA LEU A 73 -3.51 2.92 5.28
C LEU A 73 -2.52 2.94 4.13
N LEU A 74 -2.93 2.45 2.97
CA LEU A 74 -2.11 2.39 1.77
C LEU A 74 -1.76 3.79 1.27
N ARG A 75 -2.72 4.72 1.23
CA ARG A 75 -2.47 6.12 0.89
C ARG A 75 -1.46 6.77 1.83
N ARG A 76 -1.58 6.52 3.14
CA ARG A 76 -0.64 7.04 4.13
C ARG A 76 0.75 6.44 3.96
N SER A 77 0.84 5.14 3.76
CA SER A 77 2.10 4.42 3.51
C SER A 77 2.81 4.95 2.25
N MET A 78 2.08 5.10 1.15
CA MET A 78 2.64 5.64 -0.09
C MET A 78 3.08 7.11 0.02
N SER A 79 2.33 7.94 0.78
CA SER A 79 2.75 9.32 1.06
C SER A 79 4.07 9.36 1.82
N LEU A 80 4.20 8.56 2.87
CA LEU A 80 5.43 8.45 3.66
C LEU A 80 6.60 7.95 2.82
N ILE A 81 6.39 6.94 1.99
CA ILE A 81 7.41 6.44 1.05
C ILE A 81 7.84 7.54 0.08
N ASN A 82 6.90 8.33 -0.44
CA ASN A 82 7.21 9.42 -1.36
C ASN A 82 8.01 10.54 -0.67
N GLU A 83 7.64 10.92 0.55
CA GLU A 83 8.41 11.88 1.36
C GLU A 83 9.84 11.38 1.65
N MET A 84 9.98 10.10 2.03
CA MET A 84 11.30 9.48 2.24
C MET A 84 12.13 9.45 0.95
N ARG A 85 11.53 9.11 -0.20
CA ARG A 85 12.21 9.12 -1.50
C ARG A 85 12.72 10.52 -1.88
N VAL A 86 11.90 11.55 -1.66
CA VAL A 86 12.30 12.95 -1.92
C VAL A 86 13.43 13.37 -0.99
N ALA A 87 13.36 13.04 0.29
CA ALA A 87 14.42 13.34 1.26
C ALA A 87 15.74 12.63 0.91
N VAL A 88 15.68 11.37 0.48
CA VAL A 88 16.85 10.60 0.01
C VAL A 88 17.43 11.20 -1.26
N ALA A 89 16.59 11.55 -2.25
CA ALA A 89 17.04 12.16 -3.50
C ALA A 89 17.76 13.50 -3.25
N HIS A 90 17.17 14.38 -2.42
CA HIS A 90 17.78 15.65 -2.05
C HIS A 90 19.14 15.47 -1.34
N ARG A 91 19.25 14.47 -0.45
CA ARG A 91 20.54 14.14 0.19
C ARG A 91 21.54 13.60 -0.82
N LEU A 92 21.14 12.75 -1.75
CA LEU A 92 22.01 12.16 -2.77
C LEU A 92 22.62 13.21 -3.72
N ASP A 93 21.85 14.25 -4.03
CA ASP A 93 22.33 15.39 -4.82
C ASP A 93 23.32 16.27 -4.05
N SER A 94 23.14 16.39 -2.73
CA SER A 94 24.00 17.22 -1.87
C SER A 94 25.36 16.60 -1.51
N VAL A 95 25.55 15.30 -1.73
CA VAL A 95 26.79 14.59 -1.35
C VAL A 95 27.71 14.44 -2.56
N GLU A 96 28.78 15.24 -2.60
CA GLU A 96 29.89 15.17 -3.56
C GLU A 96 30.97 14.16 -3.11
N ASP A 97 30.56 12.93 -2.81
CA ASP A 97 31.48 11.86 -2.40
C ASP A 97 31.66 10.82 -3.52
N ASN A 98 32.89 10.72 -4.02
CA ASN A 98 33.28 9.78 -5.07
C ASN A 98 33.07 8.31 -4.68
N ASN A 99 33.00 8.00 -3.38
CA ASN A 99 32.71 6.64 -2.90
C ASN A 99 31.25 6.20 -3.12
N ILE A 100 30.32 7.13 -3.36
CA ILE A 100 28.90 6.85 -3.53
C ILE A 100 28.52 6.74 -5.03
N ALA A 101 29.42 7.16 -5.92
CA ALA A 101 29.25 7.07 -7.38
C ALA A 101 28.71 5.72 -7.91
N PRO A 102 29.22 4.53 -7.47
CA PRO A 102 28.71 3.25 -7.95
C PRO A 102 27.29 2.93 -7.46
N TYR A 103 26.87 3.48 -6.32
CA TYR A 103 25.54 3.28 -5.75
C TYR A 103 24.53 4.33 -6.21
N ARG A 104 25.00 5.46 -6.77
CA ARG A 104 24.17 6.61 -7.15
C ARG A 104 23.09 6.24 -8.16
N SER A 105 23.39 5.37 -9.12
CA SER A 105 22.42 4.88 -10.12
C SER A 105 21.35 3.97 -9.50
N ALA A 106 21.76 3.05 -8.60
CA ALA A 106 20.84 2.17 -7.89
C ALA A 106 19.92 2.97 -6.94
N LEU A 107 20.46 3.97 -6.25
CA LEU A 107 19.73 4.88 -5.39
C LEU A 107 18.78 5.79 -6.17
N ALA A 108 19.22 6.34 -7.31
CA ALA A 108 18.36 7.10 -8.21
C ALA A 108 17.22 6.24 -8.81
N SER A 109 17.45 4.94 -9.01
CA SER A 109 16.40 4.01 -9.42
C SER A 109 15.42 3.74 -8.28
N ALA A 110 15.89 3.62 -7.03
CA ALA A 110 15.05 3.38 -5.86
C ALA A 110 14.18 4.59 -5.47
N THR A 111 14.62 5.81 -5.80
CA THR A 111 13.85 7.05 -5.60
C THR A 111 12.80 7.29 -6.68
N ARG A 112 12.87 6.58 -7.82
CA ARG A 112 11.91 6.71 -8.91
C ARG A 112 10.56 6.11 -8.51
N ASN A 113 9.49 6.91 -8.59
CA ASN A 113 8.15 6.42 -8.26
C ASN A 113 7.51 5.70 -9.45
N TRP A 114 7.71 4.38 -9.53
CA TRP A 114 7.12 3.55 -10.58
C TRP A 114 5.61 3.30 -10.39
N ASN A 115 5.08 3.46 -9.17
CA ASN A 115 3.67 3.23 -8.84
C ASN A 115 3.03 4.51 -8.30
N PRO A 116 2.42 5.35 -9.16
CA PRO A 116 1.69 6.52 -8.70
C PRO A 116 0.45 6.12 -7.91
N ILE A 117 0.16 6.87 -6.83
CA ILE A 117 -0.95 6.62 -5.89
C ILE A 117 -2.28 6.45 -6.63
N TRP A 118 -2.53 7.28 -7.65
CA TRP A 118 -3.77 7.25 -8.43
C TRP A 118 -4.01 5.91 -9.14
N VAL A 119 -2.96 5.27 -9.66
CA VAL A 119 -3.11 3.96 -10.33
C VAL A 119 -3.50 2.90 -9.31
N THR A 120 -2.91 2.94 -8.12
CA THR A 120 -3.27 2.01 -7.04
C THR A 120 -4.72 2.20 -6.60
N VAL A 121 -5.13 3.44 -6.34
CA VAL A 121 -6.51 3.76 -5.97
C VAL A 121 -7.48 3.29 -7.05
N LEU A 122 -7.15 3.48 -8.33
CA LEU A 122 -7.99 3.04 -9.45
C LEU A 122 -8.16 1.51 -9.46
N VAL A 123 -7.07 0.75 -9.34
CA VAL A 123 -7.12 -0.73 -9.33
C VAL A 123 -7.97 -1.25 -8.19
N GLN A 124 -7.82 -0.66 -7.01
CA GLN A 124 -8.59 -1.04 -5.82
C GLN A 124 -10.08 -0.74 -5.99
N ILE A 125 -10.45 0.47 -6.43
CA ILE A 125 -11.86 0.81 -6.67
C ILE A 125 -12.49 -0.13 -7.71
N ILE A 126 -11.78 -0.44 -8.78
CA ILE A 126 -12.28 -1.39 -9.80
C ILE A 126 -12.52 -2.76 -9.18
N GLY A 127 -11.56 -3.28 -8.40
CA GLY A 127 -11.70 -4.56 -7.69
C GLY A 127 -12.90 -4.57 -6.74
N ASP A 128 -13.08 -3.50 -5.97
CA ASP A 128 -14.16 -3.36 -5.01
C ASP A 128 -15.55 -3.30 -5.68
N LEU A 129 -15.63 -2.60 -6.83
CA LEU A 129 -16.83 -2.55 -7.65
C LEU A 129 -17.16 -3.93 -8.26
N CYS A 130 -16.15 -4.69 -8.69
CA CYS A 130 -16.36 -6.06 -9.20
C CYS A 130 -16.93 -6.98 -8.12
N VAL A 131 -16.36 -6.96 -6.90
CA VAL A 131 -16.87 -7.71 -5.75
C VAL A 131 -18.30 -7.29 -5.44
N THR A 132 -18.56 -5.98 -5.40
CA THR A 132 -19.89 -5.43 -5.10
C THR A 132 -20.94 -5.87 -6.13
N ALA A 133 -20.62 -5.75 -7.42
CA ALA A 133 -21.53 -6.13 -8.50
C ALA A 133 -21.85 -7.63 -8.51
N LEU A 134 -20.84 -8.47 -8.30
CA LEU A 134 -21.04 -9.93 -8.23
C LEU A 134 -21.87 -10.33 -7.01
N MET A 135 -21.58 -9.75 -5.84
CA MET A 135 -22.32 -10.08 -4.62
C MET A 135 -23.78 -9.58 -4.69
N ALA A 136 -23.99 -8.36 -5.17
CA ALA A 136 -25.34 -7.80 -5.35
C ALA A 136 -26.13 -8.59 -6.40
N GLY A 137 -25.50 -8.95 -7.52
CA GLY A 137 -26.14 -9.74 -8.56
C GLY A 137 -26.45 -11.17 -8.13
N ASN A 138 -25.63 -11.79 -7.28
CA ASN A 138 -25.94 -13.09 -6.70
C ASN A 138 -27.14 -12.99 -5.70
N ALA A 139 -27.12 -11.98 -4.82
CA ALA A 139 -28.19 -11.79 -3.84
C ALA A 139 -29.56 -11.49 -4.48
N LEU A 140 -29.57 -10.73 -5.59
CA LEU A 140 -30.77 -10.40 -6.36
C LEU A 140 -31.16 -11.46 -7.41
N HIS A 141 -30.45 -12.60 -7.44
CA HIS A 141 -30.61 -13.64 -8.47
C HIS A 141 -30.53 -13.09 -9.91
N TRP A 142 -29.75 -12.04 -10.16
CA TRP A 142 -29.53 -11.53 -11.53
C TRP A 142 -28.66 -12.46 -12.37
N PHE A 143 -27.77 -13.22 -11.71
CA PHE A 143 -26.93 -14.23 -12.33
C PHE A 143 -27.46 -15.62 -11.98
N VAL A 144 -28.69 -15.95 -12.40
CA VAL A 144 -29.12 -17.37 -12.44
C VAL A 144 -28.43 -18.03 -13.63
N VAL A 145 -27.35 -18.76 -13.37
CA VAL A 145 -26.95 -19.84 -14.27
C VAL A 145 -27.68 -21.08 -13.74
N GLN A 146 -28.63 -21.58 -14.53
CA GLN A 146 -29.37 -22.83 -14.27
C GLN A 146 -28.42 -24.04 -14.31
#